data_AF-I4I6R5-F1
#
_entry.id   AF-I4I6R5-F1
#
_cell.length_a   1.000
_cell.length_b   1.000
_cell.length_c   1.000
_cell.angle_alpha   90.00
_cell.angle_beta   90.00
_cell.angle_gamma   90.00
#
_symmetry.space_group_name_H-M   'P 1'
#
loop_
_entity.id
_entity.type
_entity.pdbx_description
1 polymer ?
#
loop_
_entity_poly.entity_id
_entity_poly.type
_entity_poly.pdbx_seq_one_letter_code
_entity_poly.pdbx_strand_id
1 'polypeptide(L)' 'MLEKSRDAIKTVLTVRFGQISSEIEEIIGKMTNPTILEELLKLAATANSLAEFKQSLARIQ' A
#
# COMPACT_ATOMS: atom_id res chain seq x y z
N MET A 1 3.14 -11.07 -11.59
CA MET A 1 2.88 -11.29 -10.14
C MET A 1 2.89 -9.98 -9.38
N LEU A 2 3.95 -9.17 -9.51
CA LEU A 2 4.08 -7.86 -8.84
C LEU A 2 2.89 -6.91 -9.06
N GLU A 3 2.36 -6.79 -10.29
CA GLU A 3 1.19 -5.94 -10.58
C GLU A 3 -0.03 -6.33 -9.74
N LYS A 4 -0.37 -7.63 -9.69
CA LYS A 4 -1.48 -8.12 -8.88
C LYS A 4 -1.31 -7.77 -7.39
N SER A 5 -0.10 -7.87 -6.87
CA SER A 5 0.18 -7.48 -5.48
C SER A 5 0.00 -5.97 -5.26
N ARG A 6 0.47 -5.12 -6.19
CA ARG A 6 0.27 -3.67 -6.13
C ARG A 6 -1.21 -3.29 -6.20
N ASP A 7 -1.96 -3.91 -7.10
CA ASP A 7 -3.40 -3.67 -7.27
C ASP A 7 -4.19 -4.14 -6.05
N ALA A 8 -3.80 -5.24 -5.42
CA ALA A 8 -4.39 -5.71 -4.18
C ALA A 8 -4.21 -4.70 -3.05
N ILE A 9 -3.00 -4.15 -2.87
CA ILE A 9 -2.72 -3.12 -1.86
C ILE A 9 -3.61 -1.88 -2.11
N LYS A 10 -3.63 -1.37 -3.34
CA LYS A 10 -4.47 -0.22 -3.71
C LYS A 10 -5.94 -0.48 -3.43
N THR A 11 -6.44 -1.66 -3.81
CA THR A 11 -7.83 -2.08 -3.58
C THR A 11 -8.17 -2.11 -2.09
N VAL A 12 -7.32 -2.72 -1.26
CA VAL A 12 -7.54 -2.78 0.19
C VAL A 12 -7.60 -1.38 0.80
N LEU A 13 -6.68 -0.49 0.44
CA LEU A 13 -6.68 0.88 0.94
C LEU A 13 -7.94 1.65 0.52
N THR A 14 -8.34 1.54 -0.75
CA THR A 14 -9.58 2.14 -1.27
C THR A 14 -10.81 1.59 -0.55
N VAL A 15 -10.91 0.28 -0.33
CA VAL A 15 -12.05 -0.34 0.40
C VAL A 15 -12.13 0.17 1.83
N ARG A 16 -10.99 0.32 2.53
CA ARG A 16 -10.97 0.71 3.95
C ARG A 16 -11.12 2.20 4.17
N PHE A 17 -10.58 3.02 3.28
CA PHE A 17 -10.46 4.47 3.49
C PHE A 17 -11.15 5.31 2.42
N GLY A 18 -11.88 4.67 1.50
CA GLY A 18 -12.61 5.32 0.42
C GLY A 18 -11.70 5.58 -0.78
N GLN A 19 -10.97 6.69 -0.78
CA GLN A 19 -10.07 7.06 -1.86
C GLN A 19 -8.63 7.17 -1.36
N ILE A 20 -7.68 6.84 -2.23
CA ILE A 20 -6.25 7.05 -1.97
C ILE A 20 -5.72 8.17 -2.86
N SER A 21 -4.77 8.94 -2.33
CA SER A 21 -4.09 9.99 -3.11
C SER A 21 -3.19 9.37 -4.18
N SER A 22 -3.04 10.05 -5.33
CA SER A 22 -2.14 9.63 -6.42
C SER A 22 -0.69 9.39 -5.96
N GLU A 23 -0.22 10.12 -4.93
CA GLU A 23 1.08 9.89 -4.30
C GLU A 23 1.24 8.44 -3.78
N ILE A 24 0.23 7.91 -3.09
CA ILE A 24 0.24 6.52 -2.58
C ILE A 24 0.27 5.55 -3.76
N GLU A 25 -0.55 5.81 -4.78
CA GLU A 25 -0.62 4.96 -5.97
C GLU A 25 0.72 4.89 -6.71
N GLU A 26 1.42 6.02 -6.81
CA GLU A 26 2.71 6.14 -7.47
C GLU A 26 3.81 5.41 -6.69
N ILE A 27 3.86 5.61 -5.36
CA ILE A 27 4.85 4.93 -4.50
C ILE A 27 4.67 3.41 -4.60
N ILE A 28 3.45 2.91 -4.44
CA ILE A 28 3.15 1.47 -4.60
C ILE A 28 3.49 1.01 -6.02
N GLY A 29 3.15 1.83 -7.04
CA GLY A 29 3.43 1.56 -8.46
C GLY A 29 4.90 1.28 -8.77
N LYS A 30 5.80 1.98 -8.08
CA LYS A 30 7.26 1.88 -8.26
C LYS A 30 7.88 0.68 -7.54
N MET A 31 7.16 -0.01 -6.66
CA MET A 31 7.72 -1.11 -5.87
C MET A 31 7.88 -2.39 -6.68
N THR A 32 9.09 -2.96 -6.61
CA THR A 32 9.50 -4.14 -7.38
C THR A 32 9.86 -5.34 -6.50
N ASN A 33 9.92 -5.18 -5.18
CA ASN A 33 10.25 -6.26 -4.24
C ASN A 33 8.97 -6.98 -3.77
N PRO A 34 8.77 -8.28 -4.12
CA PRO A 34 7.59 -9.03 -3.72
C PRO A 34 7.39 -9.13 -2.20
N THR A 35 8.46 -9.28 -1.43
CA THR A 35 8.40 -9.43 0.03
C THR A 35 7.87 -8.15 0.68
N ILE A 36 8.35 -6.98 0.21
CA ILE A 36 7.87 -5.68 0.67
C ILE A 36 6.39 -5.49 0.31
N LEU A 37 5.96 -5.92 -0.88
CA LEU A 37 4.56 -5.84 -1.28
C LEU A 37 3.65 -6.72 -0.41
N GLU A 38 4.11 -7.90 0.02
CA GLU A 38 3.34 -8.74 0.95
C GLU A 38 3.21 -8.09 2.33
N GLU A 39 4.28 -7.50 2.86
CA GLU A 39 4.26 -6.77 4.12
C GLU A 39 3.35 -5.54 4.06
N LEU A 40 3.42 -4.78 2.96
CA LEU A 40 2.54 -3.64 2.73
C LEU A 40 1.07 -4.01 2.60
N LEU A 41 0.76 -5.19 2.06
CA LEU A 41 -0.61 -5.68 2.04
C LEU A 41 -1.13 -5.93 3.45
N LYS A 42 -0.30 -6.50 4.33
CA LYS A 42 -0.66 -6.70 5.75
C LYS A 42 -0.88 -5.36 6.44
N LEU A 43 0.02 -4.39 6.24
CA LEU A 43 -0.11 -3.04 6.78
C LEU A 43 -1.37 -2.32 6.25
N ALA A 44 -1.65 -2.43 4.95
CA ALA A 44 -2.85 -1.87 4.34
C ALA A 44 -4.14 -2.47 4.93
N ALA A 45 -4.12 -3.75 5.32
CA ALA A 45 -5.26 -4.44 5.92
C ALA A 45 -5.47 -4.09 7.41
N THR A 46 -4.43 -3.66 8.14
CA THR A 46 -4.49 -3.42 9.59
C THR A 46 -4.38 -1.96 10.02
N ALA A 47 -3.82 -1.07 9.19
CA ALA A 47 -3.65 0.36 9.53
C ALA A 47 -4.96 1.01 9.97
N ASN A 48 -4.96 1.90 10.95
CA ASN A 48 -6.19 2.57 11.40
C ASN A 48 -6.52 3.81 10.56
N SER A 49 -5.56 4.32 9.80
CA SER A 49 -5.72 5.47 8.92
C SER A 49 -4.74 5.44 7.73
N LEU A 50 -5.04 6.23 6.69
CA LEU A 50 -4.09 6.45 5.59
C LEU A 50 -2.81 7.14 6.05
N ALA A 51 -2.88 8.02 7.06
CA ALA A 51 -1.72 8.69 7.61
C ALA A 51 -0.77 7.69 8.28
N GLU A 52 -1.30 6.75 9.06
CA GLU A 52 -0.53 5.66 9.67
C GLU A 52 0.09 4.73 8.61
N PHE A 53 -0.68 4.40 7.57
CA PHE A 53 -0.16 3.63 6.44
C PHE A 53 1.00 4.34 5.74
N LYS A 54 0.86 5.64 5.42
CA LYS A 54 1.93 6.45 4.83
C LYS A 54 3.18 6.50 5.71
N GLN A 55 3.00 6.63 7.03
CA GLN A 55 4.13 6.62 7.96
C GLN A 55 4.86 5.27 7.94
N SER A 56 4.13 4.16 7.84
CA SER A 56 4.72 2.83 7.73
C SER A 56 5.46 2.64 6.41
N LEU A 57 4.89 3.15 5.31
CA LEU A 57 5.50 3.13 3.97
C LEU A 57 6.88 3.81 3.95
N ALA A 58 6.99 4.97 4.61
CA ALA A 58 8.24 5.73 4.72
C ALA A 58 9.34 5.03 5.54
N ARG A 59 9.00 3.99 6.33
CA ARG A 59 9.97 3.20 7.11
C ARG A 59 10.50 1.98 6.34
N ILE A 60 9.80 1.55 5.30
CA ILE A 60 10.09 0.32 4.55
C ILE A 60 10.77 0.62 3.20
N GLN A 61 10.60 1.83 2.67
CA GLN A 61 11.46 2.35 1.58
C GLN A 61 12.91 2.49 2.04
#